data_AF-A0A380JT67-F1
#
_entry.id   AF-A0A380JT67-F1
#
_cell.length_a   1.000
_cell.length_b   1.000
_cell.length_c   1.000
_cell.angle_alpha   90.00
_cell.angle_beta   90.00
_cell.angle_gamma   90.00
#
_symmetry.space_group_name_H-M   'P 1'
#
loop_
_entity.id
_entity.type
_entity.pdbx_description
1 polymer ?
#
loop_
_entity_poly.entity_id
_entity_poly.type
_entity_poly.pdbx_seq_one_letter_code
_entity_poly.pdbx_strand_id
1 'polypeptide(L)'
;MIDKIKDILFDVRLSANKIENEIIFYNDFPEDSVSLSFADNKFVIEEIHRDNRIRLMETTSEYHAILYCVAILDQVFNTSRNIEITREIKAYIQEGNIIAVEQLLSEKLDPTLFSLGSVERDKLTLVKENNAYTLIFNDVQILTDLSSLRAYIVLFNCTKKLERAKELYARALHDLPDCKLEFNQFIECYLIGRN
;
A
#
# COMPACT_ATOMS: atom_id res chain seq x y z
N MET A 1 -15.27 -7.62 -13.92
CA MET A 1 -14.25 -7.68 -12.85
C MET A 1 -12.83 -7.48 -13.38
N ILE A 2 -12.35 -8.33 -14.31
CA ILE A 2 -11.00 -8.19 -14.88
C ILE A 2 -10.74 -6.80 -15.47
N ASP A 3 -11.63 -6.33 -16.36
CA ASP A 3 -11.44 -5.03 -17.02
C ASP A 3 -11.43 -3.88 -16.02
N LYS A 4 -12.38 -3.85 -15.09
CA LYS A 4 -12.42 -2.88 -13.97
C LYS A 4 -11.10 -2.85 -13.17
N ILE A 5 -10.52 -4.01 -12.85
CA ILE A 5 -9.25 -4.08 -12.13
C ILE A 5 -8.11 -3.52 -12.98
N LYS A 6 -8.06 -3.87 -14.27
CA LYS A 6 -7.05 -3.36 -15.22
C LYS A 6 -7.16 -1.86 -15.47
N ASP A 7 -8.38 -1.33 -15.54
CA ASP A 7 -8.65 0.10 -15.75
C ASP A 7 -8.18 0.92 -14.54
N ILE A 8 -8.40 0.42 -13.33
CA ILE A 8 -7.90 1.04 -12.09
C ILE A 8 -6.37 0.94 -12.02
N LEU A 9 -5.79 -0.21 -12.41
CA LEU A 9 -4.34 -0.49 -12.43
C LEU A 9 -3.69 -0.24 -13.80
N PHE A 10 -4.08 0.83 -14.49
CA PHE A 10 -3.71 1.10 -15.88
C PHE A 10 -2.19 1.12 -16.17
N ASP A 11 -1.36 1.41 -15.16
CA ASP A 11 0.10 1.52 -15.25
C ASP A 11 0.83 0.29 -14.68
N VAL A 12 0.11 -0.73 -14.21
CA VAL A 12 0.67 -1.99 -13.75
C VAL A 12 0.52 -3.03 -14.86
N ARG A 13 1.65 -3.60 -15.30
CA ARG A 13 1.62 -4.69 -16.27
C ARG A 13 1.08 -5.95 -15.60
N LEU A 14 -0.12 -6.36 -15.99
CA LEU A 14 -0.77 -7.55 -15.46
C LEU A 14 -1.52 -8.34 -16.53
N SER A 15 -1.36 -9.65 -16.49
CA SER A 15 -2.15 -10.63 -17.24
C SER A 15 -3.18 -11.27 -16.31
N ALA A 16 -4.26 -11.78 -16.88
CA ALA A 16 -5.32 -12.44 -16.12
C ALA A 16 -5.80 -13.69 -16.88
N ASN A 17 -5.97 -14.79 -16.18
CA ASN A 17 -6.62 -15.99 -16.68
C ASN A 17 -7.86 -16.27 -15.83
N LYS A 18 -8.98 -16.64 -16.47
CA LYS A 18 -10.21 -17.00 -15.78
C LYS A 18 -10.44 -18.50 -15.89
N ILE A 19 -10.56 -19.17 -14.75
CA ILE A 19 -10.81 -20.61 -14.64
C ILE A 19 -12.06 -20.76 -13.78
N GLU A 20 -13.19 -21.13 -14.40
CA GLU A 20 -14.49 -21.26 -13.73
C GLU A 20 -14.85 -20.00 -12.89
N ASN A 21 -14.83 -20.12 -11.56
CA ASN A 21 -15.15 -19.08 -10.59
C ASN A 21 -13.92 -18.36 -10.03
N GLU A 22 -12.75 -18.60 -10.59
CA GLU A 22 -11.46 -18.02 -10.18
C GLU A 22 -10.86 -17.17 -11.30
N ILE A 23 -10.28 -16.03 -10.92
CA ILE A 23 -9.46 -15.18 -11.77
C ILE A 23 -8.05 -15.17 -11.17
N ILE A 24 -7.05 -15.57 -11.95
CA ILE A 24 -5.64 -15.56 -11.55
C ILE A 24 -4.93 -14.43 -12.29
N PHE A 25 -4.33 -13.51 -11.54
CA PHE A 25 -3.55 -12.38 -12.03
C PHE A 25 -2.06 -12.62 -11.84
N TYR A 26 -1.25 -12.30 -12.84
CA TYR A 26 0.20 -12.52 -12.84
C TYR A 26 0.94 -11.53 -13.75
N ASN A 27 2.25 -11.37 -13.54
CA ASN A 27 3.12 -10.55 -14.39
C ASN A 27 4.25 -11.41 -14.98
N ASP A 28 4.32 -11.54 -16.31
CA ASP A 28 5.31 -12.24 -17.15
C ASP A 28 5.70 -13.70 -16.79
N PHE A 29 5.83 -14.08 -15.52
CA PHE A 29 6.04 -15.42 -15.00
C PHE A 29 5.14 -15.67 -13.75
N PRO A 30 4.46 -16.83 -13.64
CA PRO A 30 3.44 -17.08 -12.61
C PRO A 30 3.99 -17.49 -11.24
N GLU A 31 5.28 -17.25 -10.94
CA GLU A 31 5.84 -17.67 -9.63
C GLU A 31 5.13 -16.98 -8.46
N ASP A 32 4.75 -15.72 -8.66
CA ASP A 32 3.89 -14.93 -7.80
C ASP A 32 2.63 -14.53 -8.57
N SER A 33 1.48 -14.99 -8.09
CA SER A 33 0.19 -14.62 -8.65
C SER A 33 -0.83 -14.31 -7.56
N VAL A 34 -1.88 -13.60 -7.93
CA VAL A 34 -2.98 -13.26 -7.02
C VAL A 34 -4.24 -13.86 -7.59
N SER A 35 -4.93 -14.70 -6.83
CA SER A 35 -6.22 -15.24 -7.21
C SER A 35 -7.35 -14.46 -6.56
N LEU A 36 -8.41 -14.23 -7.33
CA LEU A 36 -9.70 -13.74 -6.87
C LEU A 36 -10.75 -14.77 -7.26
N SER A 37 -11.28 -15.47 -6.27
CA SER A 37 -12.27 -16.53 -6.45
C SER A 37 -13.60 -16.18 -5.79
N PHE A 38 -14.69 -16.76 -6.30
CA PHE A 38 -16.00 -16.69 -5.67
C PHE A 38 -16.45 -18.09 -5.24
N ALA A 39 -16.51 -18.31 -3.93
CA ALA A 39 -16.92 -19.57 -3.31
C ALA A 39 -17.71 -19.28 -2.03
N ASP A 40 -18.71 -20.13 -1.72
CA ASP A 40 -19.50 -20.03 -0.49
C ASP A 40 -20.11 -18.63 -0.24
N ASN A 41 -20.62 -17.99 -1.31
CA ASN A 41 -21.17 -16.63 -1.31
C ASN A 41 -20.18 -15.54 -0.83
N LYS A 42 -18.87 -15.79 -0.96
CA LYS A 42 -17.80 -14.84 -0.65
C LYS A 42 -16.81 -14.75 -1.80
N PHE A 43 -16.28 -13.54 -1.98
CA PHE A 43 -15.07 -13.32 -2.74
C PHE A 43 -13.88 -13.56 -1.83
N VAL A 44 -12.93 -14.36 -2.29
CA VAL A 44 -11.69 -14.68 -1.58
C VAL A 44 -10.52 -14.23 -2.44
N ILE A 45 -9.58 -13.51 -1.83
CA ILE A 45 -8.35 -13.07 -2.48
C ILE A 45 -7.17 -13.77 -1.82
N GLU A 46 -6.36 -14.45 -2.62
CA GLU A 46 -5.21 -15.22 -2.15
C GLU A 46 -3.97 -14.82 -2.93
N GLU A 47 -2.84 -14.81 -2.25
CA GLU A 47 -1.53 -14.79 -2.90
C GLU A 47 -1.08 -16.23 -3.10
N ILE A 48 -0.63 -16.52 -4.32
CA ILE A 48 -0.13 -17.82 -4.73
C ILE A 48 1.37 -17.65 -4.96
N HIS A 49 2.15 -18.23 -4.06
CA HIS A 49 3.61 -18.34 -4.22
C HIS A 49 3.94 -19.81 -4.48
N ARG A 50 4.26 -20.14 -5.73
CA ARG A 50 4.43 -21.52 -6.21
C ARG A 50 3.16 -22.35 -5.96
N ASP A 51 3.21 -23.30 -5.02
CA ASP A 51 2.08 -24.16 -4.63
C ASP A 51 1.41 -23.72 -3.32
N ASN A 52 1.93 -22.67 -2.67
CA ASN A 52 1.38 -22.19 -1.41
C ASN A 52 0.37 -21.07 -1.66
N ARG A 53 -0.87 -21.28 -1.18
CA ARG A 53 -1.92 -20.27 -1.21
C ARG A 53 -2.08 -19.66 0.17
N ILE A 54 -1.87 -18.35 0.24
CA ILE A 54 -2.08 -17.58 1.46
C ILE A 54 -3.36 -16.78 1.25
N ARG A 55 -4.42 -17.14 1.97
CA ARG A 55 -5.63 -16.31 1.99
C ARG A 55 -5.27 -14.98 2.59
N LEU A 56 -5.51 -13.93 1.81
CA LEU A 56 -5.25 -12.59 2.28
C LEU A 56 -6.54 -11.86 2.67
N MET A 57 -7.65 -12.00 1.95
CA MET A 57 -8.90 -11.29 2.28
C MET A 57 -10.14 -12.06 1.86
N GLU A 58 -11.25 -11.80 2.56
CA GLU A 58 -12.56 -12.25 2.13
C GLU A 58 -13.62 -11.15 2.32
N THR A 59 -14.60 -11.10 1.42
CA THR A 59 -15.74 -10.17 1.52
C THR A 59 -16.94 -10.71 0.75
N THR A 60 -18.14 -10.31 1.15
CA THR A 60 -19.38 -10.63 0.43
C THR A 60 -19.72 -9.57 -0.64
N SER A 61 -18.98 -8.46 -0.70
CA SER A 61 -19.21 -7.35 -1.63
C SER A 61 -18.28 -7.45 -2.84
N GLU A 62 -18.86 -7.52 -4.04
CA GLU A 62 -18.07 -7.53 -5.29
C GLU A 62 -17.21 -6.27 -5.42
N TYR A 63 -17.77 -5.10 -5.09
CA TYR A 63 -17.04 -3.83 -5.16
C TYR A 63 -15.84 -3.81 -4.21
N HIS A 64 -16.02 -4.30 -2.97
CA HIS A 64 -14.93 -4.40 -2.01
C HIS A 64 -13.87 -5.39 -2.47
N ALA A 65 -14.28 -6.52 -3.06
CA ALA A 65 -13.37 -7.52 -3.60
C ALA A 65 -12.50 -6.91 -4.72
N ILE A 66 -13.09 -6.10 -5.60
CA ILE A 66 -12.34 -5.38 -6.64
C ILE A 66 -11.31 -4.44 -6.02
N LEU A 67 -11.70 -3.58 -5.08
CA LEU A 67 -10.76 -2.63 -4.45
C LEU A 67 -9.64 -3.34 -3.69
N TYR A 68 -9.97 -4.37 -2.90
CA TYR A 68 -8.95 -5.13 -2.17
C TYR A 68 -8.03 -5.89 -3.12
N CYS A 69 -8.54 -6.39 -4.24
CA CYS A 69 -7.72 -7.05 -5.26
C CYS A 69 -6.78 -6.04 -5.92
N VAL A 70 -7.27 -4.85 -6.27
CA VAL A 70 -6.45 -3.73 -6.76
C VAL A 70 -5.32 -3.40 -5.78
N ALA A 71 -5.63 -3.27 -4.49
CA ALA A 71 -4.64 -2.97 -3.46
C ALA A 71 -3.53 -4.03 -3.40
N ILE A 72 -3.90 -5.31 -3.38
CA ILE A 72 -2.93 -6.42 -3.34
C ILE A 72 -2.10 -6.45 -4.63
N LEU A 73 -2.74 -6.37 -5.79
CA LEU A 73 -2.05 -6.45 -7.09
C LEU A 73 -1.03 -5.32 -7.25
N ASP A 74 -1.36 -4.10 -6.83
CA ASP A 74 -0.41 -3.00 -6.85
C ASP A 74 0.74 -3.23 -5.86
N GLN A 75 0.47 -3.72 -4.65
CA GLN A 75 1.54 -4.07 -3.70
C GLN A 75 2.50 -5.14 -4.22
N VAL A 76 1.98 -6.16 -4.90
CA VAL A 76 2.76 -7.30 -5.39
C VAL A 76 3.52 -6.93 -6.68
N PHE A 77 2.87 -6.27 -7.63
CA PHE A 77 3.42 -6.05 -8.96
C PHE A 77 4.02 -4.66 -9.19
N ASN A 78 3.69 -3.65 -8.37
CA ASN A 78 4.24 -2.30 -8.47
C ASN A 78 5.35 -2.06 -7.43
N THR A 79 6.51 -2.69 -7.64
CA THR A 79 7.64 -2.60 -6.71
C THR A 79 8.61 -1.46 -7.06
N SER A 80 8.11 -0.27 -7.42
CA SER A 80 8.98 0.88 -7.69
C SER A 80 9.68 1.33 -6.41
N ARG A 81 10.92 0.89 -6.21
CA ARG A 81 11.77 1.32 -5.09
C ARG A 81 12.47 2.63 -5.46
N ASN A 82 12.28 3.68 -4.66
CA ASN A 82 13.02 4.92 -4.85
C ASN A 82 14.42 4.80 -4.21
N ILE A 83 15.30 4.08 -4.89
CA ILE A 83 16.63 3.72 -4.41
C ILE A 83 17.49 4.97 -4.17
N GLU A 84 17.36 5.99 -5.01
CA GLU A 84 18.14 7.23 -4.92
C GLU A 84 17.82 8.00 -3.64
N ILE A 85 16.53 8.28 -3.39
CA ILE A 85 16.11 8.98 -2.18
C ILE A 85 16.46 8.19 -0.91
N THR A 86 16.32 6.86 -0.96
CA THR A 86 16.71 6.00 0.18
C THR A 86 18.22 6.11 0.48
N ARG A 87 19.07 6.26 -0.54
CA ARG A 87 20.52 6.46 -0.38
C ARG A 87 20.83 7.84 0.19
N GLU A 88 20.13 8.88 -0.26
CA GLU A 88 20.29 10.24 0.25
C GLU A 88 19.89 10.34 1.73
N ILE A 89 18.72 9.78 2.11
CA ILE A 89 18.30 9.67 3.52
C ILE A 89 19.40 8.98 4.33
N LYS A 90 19.95 7.86 3.83
CA LYS A 90 21.00 7.13 4.53
C LYS A 90 22.25 7.98 4.75
N ALA A 91 22.69 8.73 3.74
CA ALA A 91 23.87 9.59 3.84
C ALA A 91 23.68 10.66 4.94
N TYR A 92 22.58 11.40 4.89
CA TYR A 92 22.31 12.46 5.88
C TYR A 92 22.17 11.92 7.31
N ILE A 93 21.52 10.76 7.50
CA ILE A 93 21.42 10.14 8.82
C ILE A 93 22.80 9.70 9.34
N GLN A 94 23.66 9.16 8.48
CA GLN A 94 25.03 8.76 8.86
C GLN A 94 25.90 9.96 9.24
N GLU A 95 25.65 11.12 8.66
CA GLU A 95 26.28 12.40 9.00
C GLU A 95 25.65 13.09 10.22
N GLY A 96 24.56 12.53 10.78
CA GLY A 96 23.83 13.12 11.90
C GLY A 96 22.97 14.33 11.52
N ASN A 97 22.76 14.59 10.22
CA ASN A 97 22.05 15.75 9.71
C ASN A 97 20.55 15.49 9.54
N ILE A 98 19.81 15.47 10.65
CA ILE A 98 18.35 15.24 10.62
C ILE A 98 17.61 16.32 9.84
N ILE A 99 18.03 17.59 9.96
CA ILE A 99 17.36 18.72 9.30
C ILE A 99 17.39 18.56 7.77
N ALA A 100 18.52 18.11 7.20
CA ALA A 100 18.61 17.85 5.76
C ALA A 100 17.66 16.72 5.31
N VAL A 101 17.44 15.70 6.16
CA VAL A 101 16.46 14.64 5.87
C VAL A 101 15.04 15.21 5.84
N GLU A 102 14.68 16.04 6.82
CA GLU A 102 13.34 16.64 6.90
C GLU A 102 13.06 17.59 5.72
N GLN A 103 14.08 18.33 5.29
CA GLN A 103 14.03 19.15 4.07
C GLN A 103 13.84 18.28 2.82
N LEU A 104 14.65 17.23 2.67
CA LEU A 104 14.53 16.28 1.56
C LEU A 104 13.13 15.66 1.49
N LEU A 105 12.55 15.26 2.62
CA LEU A 105 11.19 14.73 2.66
C LEU A 105 10.16 15.78 2.23
N SER A 106 10.28 17.01 2.71
CA SER A 106 9.38 18.12 2.36
C SER A 106 9.45 18.48 0.87
N GLU A 107 10.60 18.28 0.23
CA GLU A 107 10.78 18.52 -1.21
C GLU A 107 10.23 17.38 -2.09
N LYS A 108 10.26 16.14 -1.58
CA LYS A 108 9.96 14.93 -2.39
C LYS A 108 8.56 14.36 -2.14
N LEU A 109 7.91 14.75 -1.05
CA LEU A 109 6.61 14.24 -0.62
C LEU A 109 5.59 15.37 -0.56
N ASP A 110 4.30 15.03 -0.75
CA ASP A 110 3.22 15.96 -0.46
C ASP A 110 3.14 16.23 1.06
N PRO A 111 3.34 17.49 1.52
CA PRO A 111 3.31 17.85 2.94
C PRO A 111 1.92 17.70 3.58
N THR A 112 0.87 17.50 2.79
CA THR A 112 -0.48 17.22 3.31
C THR A 112 -0.64 15.76 3.76
N LEU A 113 0.33 14.89 3.47
CA LEU A 113 0.23 13.45 3.72
C LEU A 113 1.06 12.95 4.88
N PHE A 114 1.98 13.77 5.40
CA PHE A 114 2.83 13.37 6.51
C PHE A 114 3.04 14.51 7.51
N SER A 115 3.39 14.13 8.74
CA SER A 115 3.78 15.05 9.80
C SER A 115 4.95 14.50 10.61
N LEU A 116 5.73 15.40 11.20
CA LEU A 116 6.87 15.09 12.04
C LEU A 116 6.62 15.66 13.44
N GLY A 117 6.73 14.80 14.45
CA GLY A 117 6.69 15.21 15.87
C GLY A 117 5.31 15.26 16.53
N SER A 118 4.21 15.44 15.79
CA SER A 118 2.86 15.47 16.36
C SER A 118 1.86 14.66 15.55
N VAL A 119 1.06 13.84 16.22
CA VAL A 119 0.01 13.03 15.59
C VAL A 119 -1.02 13.93 14.94
N GLU A 120 -1.20 13.76 13.64
CA GLU A 120 -2.19 14.46 12.85
C GLU A 120 -3.12 13.47 12.13
N ARG A 121 -4.40 13.83 12.05
CA ARG A 121 -5.42 13.05 11.35
C ARG A 121 -5.17 13.07 9.84
N ASP A 122 -5.46 11.94 9.20
CA ASP A 122 -5.33 11.68 7.77
C ASP A 122 -3.89 11.84 7.22
N LYS A 123 -2.90 11.81 8.11
CA LYS A 123 -1.46 11.90 7.81
C LYS A 123 -0.68 10.74 8.41
N LEU A 124 0.39 10.36 7.72
CA LEU A 124 1.45 9.53 8.28
C LEU A 124 2.33 10.37 9.19
N THR A 125 2.22 10.13 10.49
CA THR A 125 3.00 10.85 11.50
C THR A 125 4.19 10.01 11.92
N LEU A 126 5.37 10.64 11.95
CA LEU A 126 6.55 10.09 12.60
C LEU A 126 6.82 10.82 13.93
N VAL A 127 6.70 10.11 15.05
CA VAL A 127 6.92 10.65 16.40
C VAL A 127 8.17 10.02 17.00
N LYS A 128 8.96 10.80 17.76
CA LYS A 128 10.13 10.31 18.49
C LYS A 128 9.86 10.29 19.99
N GLU A 129 9.98 9.13 20.61
CA GLU A 129 9.85 8.93 22.05
C GLU A 129 10.98 8.02 22.55
N ASN A 130 11.62 8.39 23.67
CA ASN A 130 12.65 7.56 24.32
C ASN A 130 13.77 7.04 23.38
N ASN A 131 14.24 7.89 22.45
CA ASN A 131 15.24 7.57 21.41
C ASN A 131 14.80 6.57 20.33
N ALA A 132 13.53 6.17 20.31
CA ALA A 132 12.93 5.39 19.24
C ALA A 132 11.91 6.23 18.46
N TYR A 133 11.62 5.80 17.24
CA TYR A 133 10.60 6.41 16.41
C TYR A 133 9.42 5.46 16.20
N THR A 134 8.23 6.05 16.16
CA THR A 134 6.97 5.35 15.89
C THR A 134 6.27 6.01 14.71
N LEU A 135 5.83 5.20 13.76
CA LEU A 135 5.02 5.61 12.62
C LEU A 135 3.54 5.36 12.92
N ILE A 136 2.72 6.40 12.80
CA ILE A 136 1.31 6.42 13.18
C ILE A 136 0.47 6.90 11.99
N PHE A 137 -0.69 6.30 11.77
CA PHE A 137 -1.70 6.79 10.84
C PHE A 137 -3.07 6.72 11.51
N ASN A 138 -3.80 7.84 11.58
CA ASN A 138 -5.13 7.89 12.20
C ASN A 138 -5.19 7.21 13.59
N ASP A 139 -4.25 7.59 14.47
CA ASP A 139 -4.10 7.06 15.84
C ASP A 139 -3.70 5.58 15.93
N VAL A 140 -3.49 4.89 14.80
CA VAL A 140 -3.00 3.51 14.74
C VAL A 140 -1.48 3.51 14.59
N GLN A 141 -0.79 2.85 15.52
CA GLN A 141 0.64 2.58 15.40
C GLN A 141 0.87 1.54 14.31
N ILE A 142 1.50 1.95 13.21
CA ILE A 142 1.85 1.04 12.10
C ILE A 142 3.14 0.31 12.44
N LEU A 143 4.16 1.04 12.91
CA LEU A 143 5.47 0.50 13.24
C LEU A 143 6.06 1.24 14.45
N THR A 144 6.59 0.49 15.40
CA THR A 144 7.23 1.01 16.63
C THR A 144 8.72 0.70 16.65
N ASP A 145 9.44 1.29 17.61
CA ASP A 145 10.83 0.94 17.94
C ASP A 145 11.81 1.10 16.76
N LEU A 146 11.55 2.06 15.88
CA LEU A 146 12.37 2.30 14.70
C LEU A 146 13.62 3.12 15.05
N SER A 147 14.76 2.72 14.51
CA SER A 147 15.96 3.58 14.47
C SER A 147 15.72 4.77 13.54
N SER A 148 16.44 5.88 13.71
CA SER A 148 16.30 7.07 12.85
C SER A 148 16.36 6.72 11.36
N LEU A 149 17.36 5.92 10.96
CA LEU A 149 17.50 5.50 9.56
C LEU A 149 16.25 4.77 9.05
N ARG A 150 15.77 3.79 9.82
CA ARG A 150 14.60 3.00 9.43
C ARG A 150 13.34 3.86 9.42
N ALA A 151 13.20 4.74 10.42
CA ALA A 151 12.08 5.65 10.58
C ALA A 151 11.87 6.56 9.35
N TYR A 152 12.91 7.27 8.93
CA TYR A 152 12.80 8.19 7.78
C TYR A 152 12.62 7.46 6.45
N ILE A 153 13.26 6.29 6.26
CA ILE A 153 13.05 5.46 5.05
C ILE A 153 11.62 4.92 4.99
N VAL A 154 11.11 4.40 6.11
CA VAL A 154 9.74 3.87 6.18
C VAL A 154 8.74 5.00 5.98
N LEU A 155 8.92 6.15 6.63
CA LEU A 155 8.06 7.31 6.43
C LEU A 155 7.98 7.67 4.94
N PHE A 156 9.14 7.82 4.28
CA PHE A 156 9.17 8.11 2.84
C PHE A 156 8.39 7.10 2.00
N ASN A 157 8.66 5.80 2.21
CA ASN A 157 8.01 4.74 1.45
C ASN A 157 6.50 4.65 1.73
N CYS A 158 6.09 4.78 3.00
CA CYS A 158 4.69 4.75 3.38
C CYS A 158 3.94 5.98 2.85
N THR A 159 4.55 7.16 2.83
CA THR A 159 3.93 8.35 2.25
C THR A 159 3.73 8.19 0.74
N LYS A 160 4.71 7.65 0.01
CA LYS A 160 4.53 7.30 -1.42
C LYS A 160 3.45 6.25 -1.64
N LYS A 161 3.34 5.25 -0.77
CA LYS A 161 2.23 4.30 -0.79
C LYS A 161 0.88 4.99 -0.53
N LEU A 162 0.81 5.95 0.39
CA LEU A 162 -0.41 6.69 0.67
C LEU A 162 -0.83 7.59 -0.51
N GLU A 163 0.13 8.26 -1.18
CA GLU A 163 -0.09 8.98 -2.45
C GLU A 163 -0.73 8.04 -3.49
N ARG A 164 -0.09 6.89 -3.73
CA ARG A 164 -0.56 5.89 -4.68
C ARG A 164 -1.96 5.36 -4.33
N ALA A 165 -2.21 5.10 -3.06
CA ALA A 165 -3.50 4.61 -2.60
C ALA A 165 -4.62 5.65 -2.81
N LYS A 166 -4.34 6.95 -2.62
CA LYS A 166 -5.29 8.03 -2.94
C LYS A 166 -5.65 8.03 -4.42
N GLU A 167 -4.65 7.89 -5.30
CA GLU A 167 -4.87 7.83 -6.75
C GLU A 167 -5.73 6.64 -7.16
N LEU A 168 -5.39 5.44 -6.67
CA LEU A 168 -6.13 4.21 -6.97
C LEU A 168 -7.56 4.27 -6.44
N TYR A 169 -7.75 4.77 -5.23
CA TYR A 169 -9.08 4.89 -4.62
C TYR A 169 -9.96 5.88 -5.39
N ALA A 170 -9.41 7.04 -5.80
CA ALA A 170 -10.15 8.01 -6.61
C ALA A 170 -10.59 7.42 -7.96
N ARG A 171 -9.73 6.64 -8.63
CA ARG A 171 -10.08 5.90 -9.86
C ARG A 171 -11.14 4.84 -9.60
N ALA A 172 -11.00 4.09 -8.52
CA ALA A 172 -11.97 3.07 -8.15
C ALA A 172 -13.36 3.67 -7.93
N LEU A 173 -13.48 4.84 -7.28
CA LEU A 173 -14.77 5.52 -7.11
C LEU A 173 -15.40 5.98 -8.44
N HIS A 174 -14.57 6.35 -9.42
CA HIS A 174 -15.06 6.67 -10.76
C HIS A 174 -15.62 5.42 -11.48
N ASP A 175 -14.91 4.28 -11.41
CA ASP A 175 -15.28 3.06 -12.13
C ASP A 175 -16.30 2.18 -11.36
N LEU A 176 -16.48 2.46 -10.07
CA LEU A 176 -17.33 1.74 -9.11
C LEU A 176 -18.13 2.74 -8.26
N PRO A 177 -19.05 3.52 -8.85
CA PRO A 177 -19.77 4.59 -8.15
C PRO A 177 -20.62 4.12 -6.97
N ASP A 178 -21.01 2.84 -6.95
CA ASP A 178 -21.79 2.22 -5.87
C ASP A 178 -20.92 1.62 -4.75
N CYS A 179 -19.59 1.74 -4.85
CA CYS A 179 -18.68 1.24 -3.83
C CYS A 179 -18.82 2.08 -2.55
N LYS A 180 -19.19 1.43 -1.44
CA LYS A 180 -19.30 2.04 -0.10
C LYS A 180 -18.11 1.72 0.80
N LEU A 181 -16.98 1.31 0.25
CA LEU A 181 -15.77 1.12 1.05
C LEU A 181 -15.24 2.49 1.43
N GLU A 182 -15.04 2.77 2.71
CA GLU A 182 -14.45 4.04 3.14
C GLU A 182 -12.95 4.08 2.81
N PHE A 183 -12.43 5.28 2.53
CA PHE A 183 -11.01 5.46 2.18
C PHE A 183 -10.08 4.89 3.26
N ASN A 184 -10.40 5.08 4.55
CA ASN A 184 -9.60 4.56 5.65
C ASN A 184 -9.53 3.02 5.65
N GLN A 185 -10.62 2.34 5.30
CA GLN A 185 -10.64 0.87 5.20
C GLN A 185 -9.78 0.38 4.03
N PHE A 186 -9.75 1.13 2.93
CA PHE A 186 -8.86 0.85 1.81
C PHE A 186 -7.39 1.04 2.21
N ILE A 187 -7.08 2.14 2.91
CA ILE A 187 -5.72 2.46 3.38
C ILE A 187 -5.20 1.43 4.38
N GLU A 188 -6.02 0.95 5.32
CA GLU A 188 -5.62 -0.12 6.24
C GLU A 188 -5.15 -1.36 5.49
N CYS A 189 -5.91 -1.78 4.47
CA CYS A 189 -5.52 -2.89 3.60
C CYS A 189 -4.24 -2.60 2.81
N TYR A 190 -4.06 -1.35 2.37
CA TYR A 190 -2.98 -0.95 1.46
C TYR A 190 -1.65 -0.61 2.16
N LEU A 191 -1.67 -0.05 3.36
CA LEU A 191 -0.46 0.40 4.07
C LEU A 191 0.05 -0.62 5.08
N ILE A 192 -0.84 -1.17 5.89
CA ILE A 192 -0.43 -1.91 7.08
C ILE A 192 0.00 -3.32 6.69
N GLY A 193 -0.62 -3.91 5.65
CA GLY A 193 -0.49 -5.34 5.42
C GLY A 193 -1.15 -6.07 6.58
N ARG A 194 -1.91 -7.11 6.27
CA ARG A 194 -3.06 -7.50 7.10
C ARG A 194 -2.69 -8.01 8.51
N ASN A 195 -3.64 -7.83 9.42
CA ASN A 195 -3.79 -8.61 10.65
C ASN A 195 -4.03 -10.09 10.34
#